data_AF-A0A7V0T5J2-F1
#
_entry.id   AF-A0A7V0T5J2-F1
#
_cell.length_a   1.000
_cell.length_b   1.000
_cell.length_c   1.000
_cell.angle_alpha   90.00
_cell.angle_beta   90.00
_cell.angle_gamma   90.00
#
_symmetry.space_group_name_H-M   'P 1'
#
loop_
_entity.id
_entity.type
_entity.pdbx_description
1 polymer ?
#
loop_
_entity_poly.entity_id
_entity_poly.type
_entity_poly.pdbx_seq_one_letter_code
_entity_poly.pdbx_strand_id
1 'polypeptide(L)'
;MPRIAKLHWIPRPEILRGELDDAVFGVDFEAVVEGKGPEVYSNPKLFAQNTYPTEGLKAIVKEVFGRLANPKDAGAALRLSTGFGGGKT
;
A
#
# COMPACT_ATOMS: atom_id res chain seq x y z
N MET A 1 -26.85 -23.16 5.26
CA MET A 1 -25.96 -22.41 4.35
C MET A 1 -25.92 -20.96 4.81
N PRO A 2 -24.80 -20.41 5.33
CA PRO A 2 -24.77 -19.01 5.71
C PRO A 2 -24.63 -18.15 4.43
N ARG A 3 -25.48 -17.13 4.29
CA ARG A 3 -25.39 -16.12 3.22
C ARG A 3 -24.15 -15.26 3.48
N ILE A 4 -23.28 -15.16 2.48
CA ILE A 4 -22.19 -14.18 2.47
C ILE A 4 -22.86 -12.80 2.47
N ALA A 5 -22.63 -12.00 3.52
CA ALA A 5 -23.06 -10.61 3.56
C ALA A 5 -22.45 -9.89 2.36
N LYS A 6 -23.28 -9.28 1.51
CA LYS A 6 -22.80 -8.40 0.44
C LYS A 6 -22.07 -7.22 1.09
N LEU A 7 -20.75 -7.26 1.11
CA LEU A 7 -19.94 -6.07 1.38
C LEU A 7 -20.28 -5.04 0.30
N HIS A 8 -20.86 -3.92 0.73
CA HIS A 8 -21.26 -2.82 -0.14
C HIS A 8 -20.01 -1.94 -0.37
N TRP A 9 -19.18 -2.32 -1.33
CA TRP A 9 -18.02 -1.51 -1.73
C TRP A 9 -18.52 -0.38 -2.63
N ILE A 10 -18.59 0.83 -2.09
CA ILE A 10 -18.91 2.03 -2.88
C ILE A 10 -17.58 2.57 -3.42
N PRO A 11 -17.37 2.61 -4.75
CA PRO A 11 -16.17 3.19 -5.33
C PRO A 11 -16.03 4.66 -4.94
N ARG A 12 -14.79 5.14 -4.79
CA ARG A 12 -14.57 6.55 -4.45
C ARG A 12 -15.13 7.46 -5.57
N PRO A 13 -15.72 8.61 -5.25
CA PRO A 13 -16.40 9.44 -6.24
C PRO A 13 -15.52 9.85 -7.43
N GLU A 14 -14.23 10.10 -7.21
CA GLU A 14 -13.26 10.46 -8.26
C GLU A 14 -12.97 9.30 -9.23
N ILE A 15 -13.10 8.04 -8.79
CA ILE A 15 -12.99 6.87 -9.68
C ILE A 15 -14.22 6.83 -10.60
N LEU A 16 -15.41 7.09 -10.06
CA LEU A 16 -16.65 7.11 -10.83
C LEU A 16 -16.68 8.26 -11.84
N ARG A 17 -16.00 9.37 -11.55
CA ARG A 17 -15.87 10.53 -12.45
C ARG A 17 -14.71 10.44 -13.44
N GLY A 18 -13.84 9.43 -13.33
CA GLY A 18 -12.66 9.31 -14.20
C GLY A 18 -11.58 10.36 -13.94
N GLU A 19 -11.53 10.90 -12.71
CA GLU A 19 -10.57 11.94 -12.30
C GLU A 19 -9.28 11.37 -11.68
N LEU A 20 -9.17 10.03 -11.62
CA LEU A 20 -7.99 9.39 -11.06
C LEU A 20 -6.87 9.38 -12.10
N ASP A 21 -5.82 10.13 -11.82
CA ASP A 21 -4.61 10.13 -12.65
C ASP A 21 -3.87 8.79 -12.54
N ASP A 22 -3.60 8.16 -13.68
CA ASP A 22 -2.88 6.90 -13.76
C ASP A 22 -1.46 6.99 -13.21
N ALA A 23 -0.84 8.17 -13.24
CA ALA A 23 0.47 8.42 -12.66
C ALA A 23 0.51 8.13 -11.15
N VAL A 24 -0.64 8.18 -10.46
CA VAL A 24 -0.74 7.86 -9.02
C VAL A 24 -0.47 6.38 -8.73
N PHE A 25 -0.55 5.49 -9.73
CA PHE A 25 -0.24 4.06 -9.55
C PHE A 25 1.25 3.73 -9.73
N GLY A 26 2.03 4.63 -10.35
CA GLY A 26 3.47 4.53 -10.45
C GLY A 26 4.12 5.30 -9.30
N VAL A 27 4.82 4.60 -8.40
CA VAL A 27 5.60 5.30 -7.38
C VAL A 27 6.94 5.77 -7.97
N ASP A 28 7.20 7.06 -7.88
CA ASP A 28 8.53 7.64 -8.03
C ASP A 28 9.09 7.90 -6.63
N PHE A 29 10.01 7.04 -6.21
CA PHE A 29 10.60 7.13 -4.87
C PHE A 29 11.47 8.39 -4.69
N GLU A 30 12.10 8.90 -5.74
CA GLU A 30 12.88 10.15 -5.66
C GLU A 30 11.95 11.32 -5.40
N ALA A 31 10.86 11.43 -6.17
CA ALA A 31 9.85 12.46 -5.95
C ALA A 31 9.22 12.37 -4.56
N VAL A 32 8.97 11.17 -4.03
CA VAL A 32 8.45 10.99 -2.66
C VAL A 32 9.45 11.44 -1.61
N VAL A 33 10.73 11.07 -1.75
CA VAL A 33 11.80 11.50 -0.82
C VAL A 33 11.99 13.02 -0.84
N GLU A 34 11.87 13.66 -2.02
CA GLU A 34 11.94 15.10 -2.17
C GLU A 34 10.64 15.83 -1.77
N GLY A 35 9.57 15.10 -1.42
CA GLY A 35 8.26 15.68 -1.10
C GLY A 35 7.51 16.27 -2.30
N LYS A 36 7.90 15.91 -3.52
CA LYS A 36 7.29 16.33 -4.80
C LYS A 36 6.34 15.29 -5.41
N GLY A 37 6.29 14.09 -4.82
CA GLY A 37 5.42 13.01 -5.28
C GLY A 37 3.92 13.28 -5.03
N PRO A 38 3.03 12.46 -5.62
CA PRO A 38 1.59 12.57 -5.38
C PRO A 38 1.24 12.54 -3.88
N GLU A 39 0.24 13.33 -3.47
CA GLU A 39 -0.13 13.47 -2.05
C GLU A 39 -0.41 12.12 -1.36
N VAL A 40 -0.93 11.13 -2.11
CA VAL A 40 -1.20 9.79 -1.58
C VAL A 40 0.03 9.10 -0.99
N TYR A 41 1.24 9.42 -1.46
CA TYR A 41 2.49 8.85 -0.95
C TYR A 41 3.12 9.69 0.17
N SER A 42 2.80 10.99 0.24
CA SER A 42 3.34 11.90 1.26
C SER A 42 2.43 12.03 2.50
N ASN A 43 1.14 11.72 2.38
CA ASN A 43 0.15 11.80 3.46
C ASN A 43 -0.16 10.39 4.02
N PRO A 44 0.33 10.05 5.23
CA PRO A 44 0.16 8.70 5.78
C PRO A 44 -1.30 8.27 5.96
N LYS A 45 -2.19 9.22 6.27
CA LYS A 45 -3.62 8.94 6.45
C LYS A 45 -4.26 8.58 5.11
N LEU A 46 -3.95 9.33 4.06
CA LEU A 46 -4.44 9.07 2.71
C LEU A 46 -3.88 7.76 2.14
N PHE A 47 -2.58 7.51 2.35
CA PHE A 47 -1.94 6.25 1.97
C PHE A 47 -2.65 5.04 2.58
N ALA A 48 -2.89 5.08 3.91
CA ALA A 48 -3.53 3.99 4.64
C ALA A 48 -5.01 3.81 4.24
N GLN A 49 -5.76 4.89 4.02
CA GLN A 49 -7.14 4.83 3.53
C GLN A 49 -7.23 4.16 2.14
N ASN A 50 -6.18 4.30 1.33
CA ASN A 50 -6.11 3.81 -0.03
C ASN A 50 -5.40 2.46 -0.17
N THR A 51 -5.00 1.86 0.96
CA THR A 51 -4.25 0.60 1.02
C THR A 51 -5.03 -0.42 1.81
N TYR A 52 -5.52 -1.47 1.14
CA TYR A 52 -6.20 -2.55 1.82
C TYR A 52 -5.17 -3.41 2.58
N PRO A 53 -5.32 -3.60 3.90
CA PRO A 53 -4.34 -4.31 4.72
C PRO A 53 -4.53 -5.82 4.58
N THR A 54 -4.06 -6.39 3.47
CA THR A 54 -4.04 -7.85 3.28
C THR A 54 -3.21 -8.51 4.37
N GLU A 55 -3.52 -9.78 4.70
CA GLU A 55 -2.72 -10.52 5.68
C GLU A 55 -1.25 -10.61 5.27
N GLY A 56 -0.97 -10.72 3.97
CA GLY A 56 0.39 -10.67 3.43
C GLY A 56 1.08 -9.32 3.70
N LEU A 57 0.41 -8.20 3.44
CA LEU A 57 0.96 -6.88 3.72
C LEU A 57 1.22 -6.67 5.22
N LYS A 58 0.30 -7.09 6.09
CA LYS A 58 0.49 -7.04 7.54
C LYS A 58 1.71 -7.86 7.99
N ALA A 59 1.89 -9.05 7.43
CA ALA A 59 3.05 -9.90 7.72
C ALA A 59 4.37 -9.24 7.31
N ILE A 60 4.41 -8.62 6.12
CA ILE A 60 5.59 -7.89 5.62
C ILE A 60 5.93 -6.72 6.55
N VAL A 61 4.94 -5.89 6.91
CA VAL A 61 5.14 -4.76 7.82
C VAL A 61 5.69 -5.24 9.17
N LYS A 62 5.12 -6.31 9.74
CA LYS A 62 5.59 -6.87 11.01
C LYS A 62 7.03 -7.36 10.94
N GLU A 63 7.40 -8.05 9.86
CA GLU A 63 8.77 -8.57 9.65
C GLU A 63 9.79 -7.42 9.51
N VAL A 64 9.50 -6.42 8.67
CA VAL A 64 10.40 -5.28 8.44
C VAL A 64 10.63 -4.48 9.71
N PHE A 65 9.55 -4.03 10.36
CA PHE A 65 9.68 -3.20 11.56
C PHE A 65 10.17 -3.98 12.78
N GLY A 66 9.85 -5.28 12.86
CA GLY A 66 10.37 -6.16 13.91
C GLY A 66 11.90 -6.24 13.88
N ARG A 67 12.49 -6.39 12.69
CA ARG A 67 13.94 -6.39 12.51
C ARG A 67 14.57 -5.02 12.72
N LEU A 68 13.98 -3.96 12.17
CA LEU A 68 14.49 -2.59 12.36
C LEU A 68 14.51 -2.17 13.84
N ALA A 69 13.58 -2.67 14.63
CA ALA A 69 13.53 -2.42 16.07
C ALA A 69 14.62 -3.19 16.86
N ASN A 70 15.29 -4.18 16.27
CA ASN A 70 16.28 -5.02 16.95
C ASN A 70 17.66 -4.92 16.30
N PRO A 71 18.56 -4.04 16.80
CA PRO A 71 19.86 -3.76 16.16
C PRO A 71 20.87 -4.91 16.22
N LYS A 72 20.53 -6.03 16.88
CA LYS A 72 21.38 -7.22 16.99
C LYS A 72 21.11 -8.25 15.89
N ASP A 73 20.03 -8.08 15.13
CA ASP A 73 19.72 -8.97 14.02
C ASP A 73 20.66 -8.70 12.85
N ALA A 74 21.17 -9.77 12.23
CA ALA A 74 21.95 -9.67 11.01
C ALA A 74 21.07 -9.12 9.86
N GLY A 75 21.70 -8.49 8.87
CA GLY A 75 21.02 -8.01 7.68
C GLY A 75 20.17 -9.10 7.01
N ALA A 76 18.97 -8.74 6.55
CA ALA A 76 18.01 -9.67 5.98
C ALA A 76 17.56 -9.23 4.60
N ALA A 77 17.39 -10.20 3.69
CA ALA A 77 16.78 -9.98 2.39
C ALA A 77 15.39 -10.64 2.39
N LEU A 78 14.35 -9.83 2.16
CA LEU A 78 12.98 -10.31 2.02
C LEU A 78 12.64 -10.39 0.53
N ARG A 79 12.33 -11.60 0.05
CA ARG A 79 11.82 -11.78 -1.31
C ARG A 79 10.30 -11.74 -1.29
N LEU A 80 9.75 -10.64 -1.79
CA LEU A 80 8.31 -10.53 -1.99
C LEU A 80 7.92 -11.19 -3.30
N SER A 81 6.86 -11.99 -3.27
CA SER A 81 6.22 -12.53 -4.47
C SER A 81 4.80 -12.00 -4.49
N THR A 82 4.51 -11.12 -5.44
CA THR A 82 3.17 -10.58 -5.67
C THR A 82 2.58 -11.24 -6.91
N GLY A 83 1.32 -11.66 -6.86
CA GLY A 83 0.57 -11.90 -8.09
C GLY A 83 0.44 -10.61 -8.92
N PHE A 84 -0.03 -10.73 -10.16
CA PHE A 84 -0.33 -9.56 -11.00
C PHE A 84 -1.29 -8.58 -10.29
N GLY A 85 -1.02 -7.27 -10.39
CA GLY A 85 -2.01 -6.21 -10.13
C GLY A 85 -1.92 -5.45 -8.79
N GLY A 86 -0.73 -5.16 -8.25
CA GLY A 86 -0.61 -4.47 -6.96
C GLY A 86 0.36 -3.29 -6.97
N GLY A 87 0.15 -2.27 -7.81
CA GLY A 87 0.97 -1.04 -7.95
C GLY A 87 1.12 -0.16 -6.70
N LYS A 88 1.46 -0.78 -5.57
CA LYS A 88 1.79 -0.24 -4.25
C LYS A 88 2.82 -1.14 -3.56
N THR A 89 3.69 -1.77 -4.34
CA THR A 89 5.00 -2.18 -3.86
C THR A 89 5.92 -1.00 -4.10
#